data_AF-A0A958C6A4-F1
#
_entry.id   AF-A0A958C6A4-F1
#
_cell.length_a   1.000
_cell.length_b   1.000
_cell.length_c   1.000
_cell.angle_alpha   90.00
_cell.angle_beta   90.00
_cell.angle_gamma   90.00
#
_symmetry.space_group_name_H-M   'P 1'
#
loop_
_entity.id
_entity.type
_entity.pdbx_description
1 polymer ?
#
loop_
_entity_poly.entity_id
_entity_poly.type
_entity_poly.pdbx_seq_one_letter_code
_entity_poly.pdbx_strand_id
1 'polypeptide(L)' 'SGGSGDVPVWVRVTRSGNTFTTYRSADGVTWTQMGSTSIAMGSATYVGLAVTSHTNSATSTATFSNVTVTP' A
#
# COMPACT_ATOMS: atom_id res chain seq x y z
N SER A 1 -9.48 11.06 -2.07
CA SER A 1 -10.59 10.10 -1.92
C SER A 1 -9.99 8.72 -1.77
N GLY A 2 -10.40 7.95 -0.75
CA GLY A 2 -10.03 6.53 -0.67
C GLY A 2 -10.61 5.80 -1.89
N GLY A 3 -9.82 4.96 -2.55
CA GLY A 3 -10.28 4.25 -3.74
C GLY A 3 -11.41 3.29 -3.38
N SER A 4 -12.59 3.48 -3.96
CA SER A 4 -13.67 2.50 -3.92
C SER A 4 -13.24 1.26 -4.70
N GLY A 5 -13.09 0.14 -4.02
CA GLY A 5 -12.79 -1.15 -4.63
C GLY A 5 -13.32 -2.26 -3.74
N ASP A 6 -13.85 -3.31 -4.36
CA ASP A 6 -14.33 -4.48 -3.64
C ASP A 6 -13.19 -5.12 -2.85
N VAL A 7 -13.45 -5.44 -1.58
CA VAL A 7 -12.52 -6.16 -0.70
C VAL A 7 -12.85 -7.67 -0.74
N PRO A 8 -11.84 -8.56 -0.62
CA PRO A 8 -10.43 -8.28 -0.39
C PRO A 8 -9.69 -7.76 -1.64
N VAL A 9 -8.72 -6.87 -1.42
CA VAL A 9 -7.86 -6.31 -2.47
C VAL A 9 -6.39 -6.44 -2.07
N TRP A 10 -5.54 -6.72 -3.06
CA TRP A 10 -4.10 -6.76 -2.88
C TRP A 10 -3.49 -5.40 -3.21
N VAL A 11 -2.55 -4.96 -2.37
CA VAL A 11 -1.77 -3.74 -2.58
C VAL A 11 -0.29 -4.09 -2.61
N ARG A 12 0.47 -3.38 -3.44
CA ARG A 12 1.92 -3.54 -3.51
C ARG A 12 2.58 -2.19 -3.74
N VAL A 13 3.69 -1.97 -3.05
CA VAL A 13 4.59 -0.84 -3.28
C VAL A 13 5.95 -1.41 -3.64
N THR A 14 6.55 -0.92 -4.72
CA THR A 14 7.94 -1.23 -5.08
C THR A 14 8.76 0.05 -4.95
N ARG A 15 9.98 -0.07 -4.40
CA ARG A 15 10.95 1.02 -4.34
C ARG A 15 12.15 0.65 -5.21
N SER A 16 12.56 1.56 -6.09
CA SER A 16 13.83 1.46 -6.83
C SER A 16 14.56 2.79 -6.70
N GLY A 17 15.65 2.80 -5.92
CA GLY A 17 16.31 4.03 -5.50
C GLY A 17 15.35 4.94 -4.72
N ASN A 18 15.01 6.09 -5.30
CA ASN A 18 14.05 7.05 -4.74
C ASN A 18 12.66 6.93 -5.38
N THR A 19 12.48 6.08 -6.37
CA THR A 19 11.20 5.95 -7.08
C THR A 19 10.33 4.89 -6.42
N PHE A 20 9.13 5.28 -6.04
CA PHE A 20 8.10 4.43 -5.47
C PHE A 20 6.98 4.23 -6.49
N THR A 21 6.65 2.99 -6.77
CA THR A 21 5.53 2.65 -7.66
C THR A 21 4.51 1.81 -6.91
N THR A 22 3.25 2.20 -7.04
CA THR A 22 2.12 1.57 -6.35
C THR A 22 1.30 0.74 -7.32
N TYR A 23 0.81 -0.40 -6.84
CA TYR A 23 0.01 -1.34 -7.60
C TYR A 23 -1.17 -1.84 -6.78
N ARG A 24 -2.24 -2.23 -7.47
CA ARG A 24 -3.36 -2.99 -6.90
C ARG A 24 -3.63 -4.25 -7.71
N SER A 25 -4.25 -5.24 -7.09
CA SER A 25 -4.67 -6.48 -7.75
C SER A 25 -5.90 -7.06 -7.05
N ALA A 26 -6.80 -7.66 -7.82
CA ALA A 26 -7.96 -8.39 -7.28
C ALA A 26 -7.62 -9.85 -6.92
N ASP A 27 -6.60 -10.43 -7.55
CA ASP A 27 -6.25 -11.85 -7.46
C ASP A 27 -4.86 -12.11 -6.86
N GLY A 28 -4.04 -11.07 -6.66
CA GLY A 28 -2.66 -11.17 -6.21
C GLY A 28 -1.67 -11.57 -7.33
N VAL A 29 -2.17 -11.79 -8.54
CA VAL A 29 -1.40 -12.30 -9.70
C VAL A 29 -1.28 -11.23 -10.77
N THR A 30 -2.41 -10.64 -11.16
CA THR A 30 -2.48 -9.59 -12.18
C THR A 30 -2.45 -8.22 -11.50
N TRP A 31 -1.40 -7.45 -11.77
CA TRP A 31 -1.17 -6.17 -11.08
C TRP A 31 -1.39 -4.98 -12.00
N THR A 32 -2.27 -4.07 -11.58
CA THR A 32 -2.47 -2.77 -12.23
C THR A 32 -1.65 -1.71 -11.52
N GLN A 33 -0.78 -1.01 -12.24
CA GLN A 33 -0.06 0.14 -11.72
C GLN A 33 -1.02 1.30 -11.46
N MET A 34 -0.95 1.88 -10.27
CA MET A 34 -1.79 3.01 -9.85
C MET A 34 -1.08 4.35 -10.01
N GLY A 35 0.24 4.38 -9.82
CA GLY A 35 1.03 5.59 -9.95
C GLY A 35 2.48 5.40 -9.51
N SER A 36 3.32 6.37 -9.86
CA SER A 36 4.72 6.41 -9.48
C SER A 36 5.10 7.80 -8.99
N THR A 37 5.97 7.87 -7.98
CA THR A 37 6.47 9.13 -7.41
C THR A 37 7.92 8.97 -6.98
N SER A 38 8.69 10.07 -7.00
CA SER A 38 10.08 10.07 -6.53
C SER A 38 10.15 10.79 -5.18
N ILE A 39 10.64 10.08 -4.17
CA ILE A 39 10.82 10.57 -2.81
C ILE A 39 12.24 10.19 -2.38
N ALA A 40 13.06 11.19 -2.07
CA ALA A 40 14.40 10.94 -1.54
C ALA A 40 14.29 10.34 -0.13
N MET A 41 14.75 9.10 0.04
CA MET A 41 14.81 8.42 1.33
C MET A 41 16.19 7.83 1.55
N GLY A 42 16.59 7.72 2.82
CA GLY A 42 17.83 7.02 3.19
C GLY A 42 17.80 5.53 2.82
N SER A 43 18.94 4.86 3.00
CA SER A 43 19.07 3.41 2.82
C SER A 43 18.29 2.64 3.89
N ALA A 44 18.23 3.16 5.12
CA ALA A 44 17.39 2.64 6.18
C ALA A 44 16.01 3.33 6.16
N THR A 45 14.95 2.56 5.93
CA THR A 45 13.56 3.04 5.95
C THR A 45 12.65 2.03 6.64
N TYR A 46 11.63 2.54 7.33
CA TYR A 46 10.56 1.70 7.86
C TYR A 46 9.50 1.44 6.79
N VAL A 47 8.98 0.22 6.77
CA VAL A 47 7.85 -0.18 5.93
C VAL A 47 6.84 -0.93 6.79
N GLY A 48 5.57 -0.61 6.60
CA GLY A 48 4.49 -1.17 7.41
C GLY A 48 3.11 -0.81 6.87
N LEU A 49 2.10 -1.37 7.53
CA LEU A 49 0.69 -1.17 7.20
C LEU A 49 0.09 -0.13 8.14
N ALA A 50 -0.73 0.76 7.59
CA ALA A 50 -1.37 1.82 8.35
C ALA A 50 -2.88 1.82 8.12
N VAL A 51 -3.64 2.00 9.21
CA VAL A 51 -5.09 2.19 9.20
C VAL A 51 -5.38 3.51 9.92
N THR A 52 -6.25 4.32 9.33
CA THR A 52 -6.75 5.54 9.97
C THR A 52 -8.25 5.61 9.77
N SER A 53 -8.99 6.00 10.81
CA SER A 53 -10.43 6.22 10.74
C SER A 53 -10.80 7.50 10.01
N HIS A 54 -9.84 8.39 9.76
CA HIS A 54 -10.05 9.74 9.25
C HIS A 54 -11.00 10.63 10.09
N THR A 55 -11.55 10.12 11.20
CA THR A 55 -12.47 10.84 12.09
C THR A 55 -12.21 10.43 13.54
N ASN A 56 -12.38 11.37 14.46
CA ASN A 56 -12.18 11.10 15.89
C ASN A 56 -13.41 10.43 16.52
N SER A 57 -14.54 10.41 15.81
CA SER A 57 -15.84 9.95 16.31
C SER A 57 -16.09 8.46 16.09
N ALA A 58 -15.28 7.79 15.27
CA ALA A 58 -15.44 6.37 14.95
C ALA A 58 -14.08 5.69 14.77
N THR A 59 -14.00 4.43 15.16
CA THR A 59 -12.84 3.56 14.90
C THR A 59 -12.97 2.88 13.54
N SER A 60 -11.86 2.80 12.79
CA SER A 60 -11.77 1.97 11.59
C SER A 60 -10.94 0.73 11.88
N THR A 61 -11.45 -0.43 11.44
CA THR A 61 -10.80 -1.72 11.57
C THR A 61 -10.52 -2.26 10.18
N ALA A 62 -9.29 -2.69 9.93
CA ALA A 62 -8.92 -3.41 8.72
C ALA A 62 -8.14 -4.68 9.08
N THR A 63 -8.41 -5.75 8.34
CA THR A 63 -7.67 -7.01 8.45
C THR A 63 -6.68 -7.11 7.30
N PHE A 64 -5.42 -7.37 7.62
CA PHE A 64 -4.38 -7.65 6.64
C PHE A 64 -3.97 -9.11 6.72
N SER A 65 -3.74 -9.74 5.58
CA SER A 65 -3.27 -11.12 5.46
C SER A 65 -2.27 -11.22 4.31
N ASN A 66 -1.46 -12.29 4.30
CA ASN A 66 -0.45 -12.56 3.26
C ASN A 66 0.56 -11.40 3.05
N VAL A 67 1.07 -10.87 4.16
CA VAL A 67 2.00 -9.73 4.15
C VAL A 67 3.43 -10.21 3.92
N THR A 68 4.07 -9.69 2.87
CA THR A 68 5.47 -9.98 2.54
C THR A 68 6.25 -8.69 2.34
N VAL A 69 7.46 -8.63 2.90
CA VAL A 69 8.42 -7.53 2.71
C VAL A 69 9.73 -8.13 2.22
N THR A 70 10.21 -7.66 1.07
CA THR A 70 11.46 -8.11 0.46
C THR A 70 12.38 -6.91 0.20
N PRO A 71 13.71 -7.06 0.38
CA PRO A 71 14.69 -6.05 -0.01
C PRO A 71 14.66 -5.69 -1.50
#